data_AF-A0AAT9RD63-F1
#
_entry.id   AF-A0AAT9RD63-F1
#
_cell.length_a   1.000
_cell.length_b   1.000
_cell.length_c   1.000
_cell.angle_alpha   90.00
_cell.angle_beta   90.00
_cell.angle_gamma   90.00
#
_symmetry.space_group_name_H-M   'P 1'
#
loop_
_entity.id
_entity.type
_entity.pdbx_description
1 polymer ?
#
loop_
_entity_poly.entity_id
_entity_poly.type
_entity_poly.pdbx_seq_one_letter_code
_entity_poly.pdbx_strand_id
1 'polypeptide(L)'
;MKSDLFSNENMVQPAYAPGMSVQNAKSIKYAVNGEMLARQGAMIAYRGNLQFERKGQGVGGMLKRAVTGEGLPLMAVRGQGEAWFAHEAQNCFVVDIEPGDVFTVNGRNVLCFDASLSYDIKTVKGAGMTGGGLFNSVFTGQGRLGLVCDGNPLVIPVSPQLPVFVDTDAVVGWTAHLNTSLHRSQSFGSMIRGGSGEAVQLKLEGEGFVVVRPSELTPQKAQQH
;
A
#
# COMPACT_ATOMS: atom_id res chain seq x y z
N MET A 1 7.87 0.52 35.83
CA MET A 1 8.42 -0.85 35.78
C MET A 1 9.83 -0.77 35.21
N LYS A 2 10.79 -1.60 35.66
CA LYS A 2 12.17 -1.58 35.14
C LYS A 2 12.43 -2.83 34.28
N SER A 3 12.42 -2.67 32.96
CA SER A 3 12.86 -3.67 31.97
C SER A 3 13.09 -3.00 30.62
N ASP A 4 13.76 -3.68 29.70
CA ASP A 4 14.01 -3.19 28.33
C ASP A 4 12.71 -2.87 27.57
N LEU A 5 11.61 -3.56 27.90
CA LEU A 5 10.29 -3.28 27.34
C LEU A 5 9.80 -1.85 27.64
N PHE A 6 10.21 -1.27 28.78
CA PHE A 6 9.86 0.09 29.19
C PHE A 6 11.01 1.09 28.99
N SER A 7 11.99 0.74 28.15
CA SER A 7 13.05 1.66 27.75
C SER A 7 12.47 2.83 26.93
N ASN A 8 13.21 3.92 26.84
CA ASN A 8 12.81 5.09 26.05
C ASN A 8 12.58 4.77 24.56
N GLU A 9 13.17 3.69 24.03
CA GLU A 9 13.02 3.29 22.63
C GLU A 9 11.64 2.71 22.32
N ASN A 10 11.03 2.04 23.32
CA ASN A 10 9.73 1.39 23.21
C ASN A 10 8.60 2.30 23.70
N MET A 11 8.92 3.34 24.46
CA MET A 11 7.94 4.31 24.96
C MET A 11 7.47 5.27 23.87
N VAL A 12 6.16 5.24 23.62
CA VAL A 12 5.48 6.16 22.70
C VAL A 12 5.48 7.58 23.26
N GLN A 13 6.01 8.52 22.47
CA GLN A 13 5.93 9.94 22.78
C GLN A 13 4.61 10.54 22.27
N PRO A 14 3.99 11.49 22.99
CA PRO A 14 2.87 12.26 22.47
C PRO A 14 3.22 12.95 21.15
N ALA A 15 2.26 13.08 20.25
CA ALA A 15 2.43 13.90 19.05
C ALA A 15 2.47 15.39 19.40
N TYR A 16 3.41 16.11 18.79
CA TYR A 16 3.55 17.57 18.94
C TYR A 16 2.68 18.36 17.96
N ALA A 17 2.23 17.73 16.88
CA ALA A 17 1.35 18.30 15.87
C ALA A 17 0.44 17.21 15.28
N PRO A 18 -0.73 17.57 14.73
CA PRO A 18 -1.56 16.66 13.93
C PRO A 18 -0.78 16.08 12.73
N GLY A 19 -1.17 14.89 12.31
CA GLY A 19 -0.64 14.24 11.11
C GLY A 19 0.05 12.91 11.37
N MET A 20 0.63 12.37 10.30
CA MET A 20 1.20 11.03 10.22
C MET A 20 2.71 11.02 10.51
N SER A 21 3.16 10.01 11.27
CA SER A 21 4.58 9.73 11.52
C SER A 21 4.84 8.23 11.70
N VAL A 22 6.02 7.76 11.30
CA VAL A 22 6.46 6.40 11.62
C VAL A 22 6.74 6.32 13.13
N GLN A 23 6.04 5.44 13.85
CA GLN A 23 6.24 5.24 15.29
C GLN A 23 7.48 4.36 15.56
N ASN A 24 7.61 3.30 14.77
CA ASN A 24 8.76 2.43 14.68
C ASN A 24 8.71 1.72 13.33
N ALA A 25 9.68 0.86 13.04
CA ALA A 25 9.73 0.16 11.75
C ALA A 25 8.44 -0.59 11.39
N LYS A 26 7.59 -0.96 12.36
CA LYS A 26 6.43 -1.84 12.17
C LYS A 26 5.07 -1.17 12.39
N SER A 27 5.06 0.13 12.69
CA SER A 27 3.82 0.84 12.98
C SER A 27 3.87 2.32 12.63
N ILE A 28 2.73 2.86 12.24
CA ILE A 28 2.51 4.28 12.00
C ILE A 28 1.64 4.84 13.13
N LYS A 29 2.04 6.01 13.67
CA LYS A 29 1.20 6.83 14.53
C LYS A 29 0.57 7.95 13.70
N TYR A 30 -0.72 8.18 13.90
CA TYR A 30 -1.44 9.31 13.34
C TYR A 30 -2.09 10.13 14.46
N ALA A 31 -1.71 11.40 14.56
CA ALA A 31 -2.37 12.37 15.42
C ALA A 31 -3.56 12.99 14.66
N VAL A 32 -4.75 12.47 14.94
CA VAL A 32 -5.98 12.81 14.22
C VAL A 32 -6.51 14.14 14.77
N ASN A 33 -6.80 15.07 13.85
CA ASN A 33 -7.53 16.30 14.10
C ASN A 33 -8.44 16.58 12.89
N GLY A 34 -9.62 15.99 12.88
CA GLY A 34 -10.51 15.97 11.72
C GLY A 34 -10.74 14.56 11.21
N GLU A 35 -10.39 14.27 9.96
CA GLU A 35 -10.59 12.97 9.30
C GLU A 35 -9.29 12.44 8.70
N MET A 36 -9.12 11.12 8.73
CA MET A 36 -8.12 10.39 7.95
C MET A 36 -8.68 9.03 7.51
N LEU A 37 -8.02 8.38 6.54
CA LEU A 37 -8.42 7.06 6.06
C LEU A 37 -7.35 6.02 6.41
N ALA A 38 -7.78 4.83 6.83
CA ALA A 38 -6.90 3.72 7.17
C ALA A 38 -7.41 2.40 6.59
N ARG A 39 -6.49 1.45 6.40
CA ARG A 39 -6.84 0.06 6.06
C ARG A 39 -7.71 -0.53 7.18
N GLN A 40 -8.81 -1.13 6.79
CA GLN A 40 -9.75 -1.76 7.72
C GLN A 40 -9.03 -2.87 8.49
N GLY A 41 -9.18 -2.86 9.82
CA GLY A 41 -8.56 -3.86 10.70
C GLY A 41 -7.08 -3.64 11.00
N ALA A 42 -6.46 -2.57 10.46
CA ALA A 42 -5.05 -2.25 10.72
C ALA A 42 -4.83 -1.42 12.00
N MET A 43 -5.88 -0.93 12.66
CA MET A 43 -5.75 -0.19 13.92
C MET A 43 -5.40 -1.16 15.05
N ILE A 44 -4.32 -0.84 15.77
CA ILE A 44 -3.81 -1.65 16.89
C ILE A 44 -4.02 -0.99 18.26
N ALA A 45 -4.10 0.34 18.30
CA ALA A 45 -4.41 1.11 19.50
C ALA A 45 -4.95 2.50 19.13
N TYR A 46 -5.69 3.13 20.05
CA TYR A 46 -6.07 4.54 19.93
C TYR A 46 -6.29 5.18 21.31
N ARG A 47 -6.23 6.51 21.37
CA ARG A 47 -6.64 7.31 22.53
C ARG A 47 -7.25 8.64 22.09
N GLY A 48 -8.07 9.22 22.95
CA GLY A 48 -8.83 10.43 22.64
C GLY A 48 -10.23 10.12 22.12
N ASN A 49 -10.90 11.14 21.57
CA ASN A 49 -12.26 11.01 21.07
C ASN A 49 -12.22 10.72 19.57
N LEU A 50 -12.13 9.43 19.22
CA LEU A 50 -12.08 8.95 17.83
C LEU A 50 -13.24 8.01 17.50
N GLN A 51 -13.81 8.20 16.32
CA GLN A 51 -14.85 7.36 15.73
C GLN A 51 -14.30 6.66 14.48
N PHE A 52 -14.68 5.40 14.30
CA PHE A 52 -14.21 4.55 13.22
C PHE A 52 -15.40 4.09 12.38
N GLU A 53 -15.46 4.50 11.13
CA GLU A 53 -16.54 4.17 10.21
C GLU A 53 -16.01 3.40 9.02
N ARG A 54 -16.55 2.21 8.74
CA ARG A 54 -16.21 1.48 7.52
C ARG A 54 -16.77 2.23 6.32
N LYS A 55 -15.93 2.54 5.33
CA LYS A 55 -16.42 3.06 4.05
C LYS A 55 -17.14 1.92 3.31
N GLY A 56 -18.46 1.86 3.44
CA GLY A 56 -19.29 0.83 2.80
C GLY A 56 -20.74 0.75 3.26
N GLN A 57 -21.10 1.28 4.43
CA GLN A 57 -22.48 1.21 4.97
C GLN A 57 -23.46 2.27 4.42
N GLY A 58 -23.25 2.77 3.20
CA GLY A 58 -24.18 3.66 2.51
C GLY A 58 -25.03 2.92 1.48
N VAL A 59 -26.36 3.10 1.52
CA VAL A 59 -27.30 2.59 0.51
C VAL A 59 -27.01 3.28 -0.83
N GLY A 60 -26.27 2.62 -1.72
CA GLY A 60 -26.04 3.07 -3.10
C GLY A 60 -24.59 2.96 -3.60
N GLY A 61 -23.60 2.90 -2.71
CA GLY A 61 -22.18 2.87 -3.09
C GLY A 61 -21.53 1.47 -3.10
N MET A 62 -22.12 0.51 -2.38
CA MET A 62 -21.47 -0.78 -2.11
C MET A 62 -21.63 -1.81 -3.22
N LEU A 63 -22.72 -1.75 -4.02
CA LEU A 63 -22.99 -2.78 -5.02
C LEU A 63 -22.01 -2.76 -6.20
N LYS A 64 -21.29 -1.65 -6.44
CA LYS A 64 -20.29 -1.59 -7.52
C LYS A 64 -18.88 -2.03 -7.11
N ARG A 65 -18.49 -1.95 -5.84
CA ARG A 65 -17.12 -2.24 -5.38
C ARG A 65 -16.96 -3.59 -4.68
N ALA A 66 -18.00 -4.07 -3.99
CA ALA A 66 -17.96 -5.39 -3.33
C ALA A 66 -18.12 -6.56 -4.31
N VAL A 67 -18.66 -6.30 -5.52
CA VAL A 67 -19.00 -7.34 -6.50
C VAL A 67 -17.83 -7.65 -7.45
N THR A 68 -16.81 -6.77 -7.54
CA THR A 68 -15.67 -6.97 -8.45
C THR A 68 -14.41 -7.53 -7.75
N GLY A 69 -14.36 -7.58 -6.41
CA GLY A 69 -13.16 -8.01 -5.68
C GLY A 69 -12.05 -6.95 -5.62
N GLU A 70 -12.34 -5.72 -6.05
CA GLU A 70 -11.37 -4.65 -6.37
C GLU A 70 -11.19 -3.61 -5.24
N GLY A 71 -11.46 -3.98 -3.99
CA GLY A 71 -11.53 -3.01 -2.90
C GLY A 71 -10.20 -2.81 -2.18
N LEU A 72 -9.73 -1.55 -2.10
CA LEU A 72 -8.88 -1.13 -0.99
C LEU A 72 -9.79 -1.04 0.26
N PRO A 73 -9.70 -1.96 1.24
CA PRO A 73 -10.65 -2.00 2.35
C PRO A 73 -10.33 -0.87 3.32
N LEU A 74 -11.12 0.21 3.30
CA LEU A 74 -10.86 1.42 4.08
C LEU A 74 -11.88 1.65 5.19
N MET A 75 -11.40 2.26 6.28
CA MET A 75 -12.20 2.91 7.31
C MET A 75 -11.82 4.39 7.40
N ALA A 76 -12.81 5.24 7.61
CA ALA A 76 -12.61 6.63 8.01
C ALA A 76 -12.41 6.68 9.53
N VAL A 77 -11.42 7.45 9.98
CA VAL A 77 -11.18 7.74 11.39
C VAL A 77 -11.40 9.23 11.60
N ARG A 78 -12.34 9.58 12.49
CA ARG A 78 -12.77 10.96 12.72
C ARG A 78 -12.65 11.37 14.17
N GLY A 79 -12.33 12.64 14.41
CA GLY A 79 -12.32 13.26 15.73
C GLY A 79 -10.97 13.84 16.11
N GLN A 80 -10.63 13.77 17.40
CA GLN A 80 -9.39 14.31 17.94
C GLN A 80 -8.74 13.32 18.90
N GLY A 81 -7.51 12.91 18.58
CA GLY A 81 -6.79 11.89 19.33
C GLY A 81 -5.58 11.33 18.59
N GLU A 82 -5.07 10.19 19.05
CA GLU A 82 -4.00 9.47 18.38
C GLU A 82 -4.44 8.04 18.09
N ALA A 83 -4.07 7.53 16.92
CA ALA A 83 -4.27 6.15 16.52
C ALA A 83 -2.95 5.55 16.02
N TRP A 84 -2.74 4.27 16.31
CA TRP A 84 -1.61 3.49 15.82
C TRP A 84 -2.09 2.40 14.88
N PHE A 85 -1.37 2.24 13.77
CA PHE A 85 -1.69 1.30 12.71
C PHE A 85 -0.50 0.40 12.40
N ALA A 86 -0.79 -0.88 12.17
CA ALA A 86 0.18 -1.88 11.72
C ALA A 86 -0.52 -2.95 10.88
N HIS A 87 0.23 -3.63 10.03
CA HIS A 87 -0.27 -4.76 9.25
C HIS A 87 0.80 -5.86 9.23
N GLU A 88 0.45 -7.05 9.75
CA GLU A 88 1.25 -8.29 9.63
C GLU A 88 2.75 -8.15 9.97
N ALA A 89 3.10 -7.26 10.91
CA ALA A 89 4.49 -6.94 11.26
C ALA A 89 5.38 -6.55 10.04
N GLN A 90 4.77 -5.99 8.99
CA GLN A 90 5.45 -5.46 7.82
C GLN A 90 6.14 -4.13 8.15
N ASN A 91 7.17 -3.79 7.37
CA ASN A 91 7.85 -2.51 7.52
C ASN A 91 6.95 -1.37 7.05
N CYS A 92 6.88 -0.30 7.84
CA CYS A 92 6.05 0.87 7.57
C CYS A 92 6.89 2.01 6.97
N PHE A 93 6.32 2.69 5.97
CA PHE A 93 6.93 3.83 5.30
C PHE A 93 5.91 4.96 5.14
N VAL A 94 6.38 6.20 5.03
CA VAL A 94 5.53 7.36 4.72
C VAL A 94 6.05 8.00 3.45
N VAL A 95 5.14 8.28 2.52
CA VAL A 95 5.38 9.04 1.30
C VAL A 95 4.65 10.37 1.45
N ASP A 96 5.41 11.47 1.38
CA ASP A 96 4.83 12.80 1.20
C ASP A 96 4.45 12.96 -0.28
N ILE A 97 3.21 13.34 -0.55
CA ILE A 97 2.70 13.65 -1.88
C ILE A 97 2.52 15.16 -1.95
N GLU A 98 3.28 15.81 -2.83
CA GLU A 98 3.21 17.25 -3.04
C GLU A 98 2.25 17.60 -4.20
N PRO A 99 1.79 18.87 -4.29
CA PRO A 99 0.95 19.30 -5.40
C PRO A 99 1.60 19.02 -6.76
N GLY A 100 0.95 18.17 -7.56
CA GLY A 100 1.44 17.74 -8.89
C GLY A 100 2.04 16.34 -8.89
N ASP A 101 2.37 15.79 -7.73
CA ASP A 101 2.85 14.40 -7.62
C ASP A 101 1.72 13.40 -7.88
N VAL A 102 2.12 12.26 -8.46
CA VAL A 102 1.26 11.09 -8.60
C VAL A 102 2.05 9.88 -8.12
N PHE A 103 1.46 9.13 -7.18
CA PHE A 103 2.02 7.88 -6.71
C PHE A 103 1.02 6.74 -6.92
N THR A 104 1.41 5.74 -7.70
CA THR A 104 0.61 4.53 -7.90
C THR A 104 1.10 3.45 -6.96
N VAL A 105 0.20 2.80 -6.24
CA VAL A 105 0.55 1.77 -5.25
C VAL A 105 -0.42 0.60 -5.32
N ASN A 106 0.07 -0.61 -5.10
CA ASN A 106 -0.80 -1.77 -4.93
C ASN A 106 -1.66 -1.59 -3.65
N GLY A 107 -2.97 -1.81 -3.75
CA GLY A 107 -3.89 -1.59 -2.63
C GLY A 107 -3.56 -2.40 -1.37
N ARG A 108 -2.88 -3.56 -1.50
CA ARG A 108 -2.42 -4.35 -0.33
C ARG A 108 -1.36 -3.62 0.50
N ASN A 109 -0.61 -2.70 -0.12
CA ASN A 109 0.49 -1.98 0.50
C ASN A 109 0.05 -0.66 1.15
N VAL A 110 -1.20 -0.24 1.01
CA VAL A 110 -1.72 0.99 1.65
C VAL A 110 -2.14 0.69 3.09
N LEU A 111 -1.61 1.47 4.04
CA LEU A 111 -1.90 1.36 5.47
C LEU A 111 -2.82 2.48 5.97
N CYS A 112 -2.49 3.73 5.66
CA CYS A 112 -3.27 4.91 6.05
C CYS A 112 -2.91 6.12 5.19
N PHE A 113 -3.76 7.13 5.13
CA PHE A 113 -3.50 8.37 4.40
C PHE A 113 -4.34 9.55 4.86
N ASP A 114 -3.85 10.75 4.61
CA ASP A 114 -4.53 12.00 4.90
C ASP A 114 -5.81 12.13 4.06
N ALA A 115 -6.90 12.64 4.66
CA ALA A 115 -8.17 12.82 3.95
C ALA A 115 -8.11 13.87 2.81
N SER A 116 -7.04 14.68 2.74
CA SER A 116 -6.77 15.62 1.65
C SER A 116 -6.29 14.94 0.36
N LEU A 117 -5.84 13.69 0.43
CA LEU A 117 -5.42 12.93 -0.74
C LEU A 117 -6.63 12.37 -1.50
N SER A 118 -6.58 12.52 -2.82
CA SER A 118 -7.51 11.85 -3.73
C SER A 118 -6.92 10.52 -4.16
N TYR A 119 -7.76 9.48 -4.24
CA TYR A 119 -7.36 8.16 -4.72
C TYR A 119 -8.34 7.60 -5.75
N ASP A 120 -7.79 6.96 -6.77
CA ASP A 120 -8.55 6.26 -7.82
C ASP A 120 -8.04 4.83 -8.01
N ILE A 121 -8.95 3.86 -8.13
CA ILE A 121 -8.58 2.45 -8.28
C ILE A 121 -8.51 2.14 -9.77
N LYS A 122 -7.33 1.72 -10.25
CA LYS A 122 -7.07 1.41 -11.64
C LYS A 122 -6.48 0.01 -11.78
N THR A 123 -6.87 -0.65 -12.87
CA THR A 123 -6.23 -1.88 -13.33
C THR A 123 -5.06 -1.57 -14.26
N VAL A 124 -4.00 -2.38 -14.19
CA VAL A 124 -2.93 -2.30 -15.19
C VAL A 124 -3.50 -2.69 -16.56
N LYS A 125 -3.18 -1.91 -17.60
CA LYS A 125 -3.58 -2.19 -18.99
C LYS A 125 -3.10 -3.59 -19.41
N GLY A 126 -4.02 -4.42 -19.88
CA GLY A 126 -3.75 -5.80 -20.32
C GLY A 126 -3.93 -6.87 -19.24
N ALA A 127 -4.16 -6.49 -17.97
CA ALA A 127 -4.41 -7.39 -16.85
C ALA A 127 -5.88 -7.82 -16.76
N GLY A 128 -6.53 -8.18 -17.89
CA GLY A 128 -7.96 -8.54 -17.93
C GLY A 128 -8.36 -9.57 -16.85
N MET A 129 -9.66 -9.83 -16.66
CA MET A 129 -10.19 -10.68 -15.55
C MET A 129 -9.51 -12.05 -15.37
N THR A 130 -8.78 -12.55 -16.36
CA THR A 130 -8.01 -13.80 -16.35
C THR A 130 -6.54 -13.67 -15.92
N GLY A 131 -6.02 -12.45 -15.74
CA GLY A 131 -4.61 -12.14 -15.46
C GLY A 131 -4.31 -11.78 -14.00
N GLY A 132 -5.13 -12.21 -13.05
CA GLY A 132 -4.87 -12.03 -11.62
C GLY A 132 -5.15 -10.63 -11.06
N GLY A 133 -5.69 -9.70 -11.85
CA GLY A 133 -6.23 -8.41 -11.37
C GLY A 133 -5.23 -7.58 -10.56
N LEU A 134 -4.25 -6.96 -11.22
CA LEU A 134 -3.39 -5.96 -10.57
C LEU A 134 -4.18 -4.67 -10.33
N PHE A 135 -4.83 -4.57 -9.18
CA PHE A 135 -5.52 -3.38 -8.71
C PHE A 135 -4.55 -2.45 -8.00
N ASN A 136 -4.33 -1.29 -8.59
CA ASN A 136 -3.51 -0.23 -8.02
C ASN A 136 -4.39 0.95 -7.64
N SER A 137 -4.02 1.63 -6.56
CA SER A 137 -4.59 2.91 -6.15
C SER A 137 -3.63 4.01 -6.61
N VAL A 138 -4.16 4.97 -7.36
CA VAL A 138 -3.43 6.15 -7.82
C VAL A 138 -3.74 7.30 -6.87
N PHE A 139 -2.74 7.76 -6.13
CA PHE A 139 -2.85 8.87 -5.19
C PHE A 139 -2.36 10.18 -5.81
N THR A 140 -3.09 11.25 -5.54
CA THR A 140 -2.82 12.63 -5.99
C THR A 140 -3.29 13.63 -4.93
N GLY A 141 -2.88 14.90 -5.05
CA GLY A 141 -3.26 15.98 -4.16
C GLY A 141 -2.07 16.43 -3.31
N GLN A 142 -2.32 16.75 -2.04
CA GLN A 142 -1.27 17.11 -1.09
C GLN A 142 -1.53 16.43 0.25
N GLY A 143 -0.54 15.72 0.79
CA GLY A 143 -0.66 15.01 2.07
C GLY A 143 0.25 13.80 2.16
N ARG A 144 0.06 12.99 3.19
CA ARG A 144 0.88 11.82 3.50
C ARG A 144 0.15 10.51 3.22
N LEU A 145 0.88 9.57 2.64
CA LEU A 145 0.47 8.19 2.40
C LEU A 145 1.38 7.23 3.19
N GLY A 146 0.79 6.52 4.14
CA GLY A 146 1.41 5.46 4.91
C GLY A 146 1.32 4.12 4.17
N LEU A 147 2.46 3.48 4.00
CA LEU A 147 2.62 2.22 3.27
C LEU A 147 3.17 1.11 4.15
N VAL A 148 2.89 -0.13 3.78
CA VAL A 148 3.52 -1.34 4.34
C VAL A 148 4.25 -2.12 3.26
N CYS A 149 5.38 -2.71 3.61
CA CYS A 149 6.19 -3.57 2.74
C CYS A 149 6.82 -4.72 3.56
N ASP A 150 6.85 -5.92 2.99
CA ASP A 150 7.63 -7.03 3.55
C ASP A 150 9.13 -6.71 3.41
N GLY A 151 9.79 -6.39 4.52
CA GLY A 151 11.20 -6.01 4.51
C GLY A 151 11.47 -4.59 3.99
N ASN A 152 12.74 -4.29 3.72
CA ASN A 152 13.17 -2.96 3.24
C ASN A 152 13.06 -2.89 1.71
N PRO A 153 12.22 -2.02 1.15
CA PRO A 153 11.98 -1.98 -0.29
C PRO A 153 13.24 -1.58 -1.08
N LEU A 154 13.32 -2.08 -2.31
CA LEU A 154 14.21 -1.59 -3.34
C LEU A 154 13.50 -0.48 -4.10
N VAL A 155 14.13 0.70 -4.19
CA VAL A 155 13.64 1.80 -5.04
C VAL A 155 14.56 1.88 -6.25
N ILE A 156 14.02 1.48 -7.41
CA ILE A 156 14.80 1.30 -8.63
C ILE A 156 14.47 2.48 -9.58
N PRO A 157 15.48 3.27 -10.00
CA PRO A 157 15.27 4.30 -11.01
C PRO A 157 14.95 3.66 -12.37
N VAL A 158 13.98 4.24 -13.06
CA VAL A 158 13.57 3.85 -14.41
C VAL A 158 13.92 5.00 -15.36
N SER A 159 14.51 4.67 -16.49
CA SER A 159 14.79 5.63 -17.57
C SER A 159 14.30 5.09 -18.91
N PRO A 160 14.07 5.95 -19.92
CA PRO A 160 13.65 5.49 -21.25
C PRO A 160 14.64 4.50 -21.89
N GLN A 161 15.93 4.58 -21.54
CA GLN A 161 16.98 3.70 -22.05
C GLN A 161 17.11 2.40 -21.25
N LEU A 162 16.63 2.39 -20.01
CA LEU A 162 16.72 1.25 -19.09
C LEU A 162 15.36 1.01 -18.42
N PRO A 163 14.41 0.36 -19.13
CA PRO A 163 13.14 -0.01 -18.55
C PRO A 163 13.32 -1.11 -17.49
N VAL A 164 12.41 -1.15 -16.52
CA VAL A 164 12.45 -2.13 -15.43
C VAL A 164 11.31 -3.13 -15.58
N PHE A 165 11.63 -4.41 -15.43
CA PHE A 165 10.66 -5.51 -15.41
C PHE A 165 10.61 -6.06 -14.00
N VAL A 166 9.42 -6.07 -13.40
CA VAL A 166 9.21 -6.50 -12.03
C VAL A 166 8.17 -7.60 -12.02
N ASP A 167 8.39 -8.64 -11.22
CA ASP A 167 7.32 -9.59 -10.90
C ASP A 167 6.11 -8.80 -10.35
N THR A 168 4.94 -9.04 -10.94
CA THR A 168 3.67 -8.43 -10.54
C THR A 168 3.39 -8.58 -9.04
N ASP A 169 3.85 -9.67 -8.44
CA ASP A 169 3.70 -9.98 -7.03
C ASP A 169 4.74 -9.29 -6.14
N ALA A 170 5.84 -8.79 -6.71
CA ALA A 170 6.86 -8.04 -5.99
C ALA A 170 6.62 -6.51 -6.00
N VAL A 171 5.77 -6.00 -6.89
CA VAL A 171 5.52 -4.56 -7.02
C VAL A 171 4.78 -4.03 -5.79
N VAL A 172 5.33 -2.94 -5.22
CA VAL A 172 4.69 -2.14 -4.16
C VAL A 172 4.01 -0.92 -4.78
N GLY A 173 4.72 -0.18 -5.64
CA GLY A 173 4.21 1.04 -6.26
C GLY A 173 5.26 1.70 -7.17
N TRP A 174 4.90 2.81 -7.79
CA TRP A 174 5.76 3.57 -8.70
C TRP A 174 5.29 5.03 -8.86
N THR A 175 6.20 5.90 -9.28
CA THR A 175 5.93 7.33 -9.48
C THR A 175 5.18 7.62 -10.78
N ALA A 176 4.78 8.87 -10.96
CA ALA A 176 4.26 9.42 -12.21
C ALA A 176 5.18 9.15 -13.42
N HIS A 177 4.64 9.38 -14.62
CA HIS A 177 5.37 9.34 -15.91
C HIS A 177 5.92 7.98 -16.35
N LEU A 178 5.58 6.91 -15.64
CA LEU A 178 5.86 5.54 -16.07
C LEU A 178 4.67 4.94 -16.80
N ASN A 179 4.93 4.45 -18.01
CA ASN A 179 4.01 3.63 -18.78
C ASN A 179 4.16 2.18 -18.34
N THR A 180 3.07 1.59 -17.86
CA THR A 180 3.03 0.20 -17.41
C THR A 180 2.36 -0.71 -18.43
N SER A 181 3.00 -1.85 -18.72
CA SER A 181 2.40 -2.91 -19.55
C SER A 181 2.75 -4.28 -19.01
N LEU A 182 1.88 -5.27 -19.23
CA LEU A 182 2.19 -6.66 -18.88
C LEU A 182 3.04 -7.29 -19.97
N HIS A 183 4.21 -7.79 -19.58
CA HIS A 183 5.10 -8.56 -20.41
C HIS A 183 5.01 -10.03 -20.02
N ARG A 184 4.49 -10.86 -20.93
CA ARG A 184 4.52 -12.32 -20.76
C ARG A 184 5.84 -12.86 -21.30
N SER A 185 6.59 -13.55 -20.46
CA SER A 185 7.82 -14.20 -20.88
C SER A 185 7.52 -15.36 -21.84
N GLN A 186 8.31 -15.47 -22.91
CA GLN A 186 8.20 -16.53 -23.94
C GLN A 186 8.51 -17.93 -23.39
N SER A 187 8.99 -18.04 -22.15
CA SER A 187 9.26 -19.29 -21.42
C SER A 187 8.04 -20.20 -21.21
N PHE A 188 6.84 -19.78 -21.65
CA PHE A 188 5.63 -20.62 -21.62
C PHE A 188 5.84 -21.95 -22.39
N GLY A 189 6.60 -21.94 -23.49
CA GLY A 189 6.96 -23.15 -24.23
C GLY A 189 7.99 -24.05 -23.53
N SER A 190 8.78 -23.50 -22.60
CA SER A 190 9.76 -24.26 -21.81
C SER A 190 9.23 -24.70 -20.45
N MET A 191 7.98 -24.37 -20.09
CA MET A 191 7.37 -24.74 -18.82
C MET A 191 7.10 -26.26 -18.71
N ILE A 192 7.01 -26.97 -19.85
CA ILE A 192 7.00 -28.44 -19.92
C ILE A 192 8.39 -29.04 -19.57
N ARG A 193 9.46 -28.23 -19.58
CA ARG A 193 10.86 -28.64 -19.38
C ARG A 193 11.54 -27.98 -18.16
N GLY A 194 10.79 -27.38 -17.23
CA GLY A 194 11.33 -26.81 -16.00
C GLY A 194 11.77 -25.33 -16.09
N GLY A 195 11.02 -24.48 -16.78
CA GLY A 195 11.25 -23.02 -16.80
C GLY A 195 10.96 -22.31 -15.45
N SER A 196 11.51 -21.09 -15.27
CA SER A 196 11.66 -20.37 -13.99
C SER A 196 10.38 -19.88 -13.27
N GLY A 197 9.18 -20.35 -13.63
CA GLY A 197 7.94 -20.06 -12.90
C GLY A 197 7.33 -18.65 -13.06
N GLU A 198 8.04 -17.65 -13.60
CA GLU A 198 7.52 -16.29 -13.76
C GLU A 198 6.61 -16.16 -14.99
N ALA A 199 5.29 -16.29 -14.77
CA ALA A 199 4.30 -16.29 -15.85
C ALA A 199 4.02 -14.89 -16.45
N VAL A 200 4.17 -13.82 -15.66
CA VAL A 200 3.82 -12.44 -16.05
C VAL A 200 4.70 -11.43 -15.28
N GLN A 201 5.30 -10.48 -15.99
CA GLN A 201 6.05 -9.37 -15.40
C GLN A 201 5.39 -8.03 -15.75
N LEU A 202 5.47 -7.06 -14.84
CA LEU A 202 5.12 -5.66 -15.08
C LEU A 202 6.34 -4.95 -15.68
N LYS A 203 6.21 -4.48 -16.92
CA LYS A 203 7.21 -3.61 -17.56
C LYS A 203 6.87 -2.16 -17.26
N LEU A 204 7.85 -1.41 -16.77
CA LEU A 204 7.78 0.04 -16.53
C LEU A 204 8.76 0.77 -17.45
N GLU A 205 8.26 1.72 -18.24
CA GLU A 205 9.04 2.52 -19.18
C GLU A 205 8.73 4.02 -19.00
N GLY A 206 9.74 4.86 -19.14
CA GLY A 206 9.62 6.31 -18.93
C GLY A 206 10.68 6.79 -17.96
N GLU A 207 10.38 7.85 -17.22
CA GLU A 207 11.29 8.44 -16.23
C GLU A 207 10.61 8.45 -14.87
N GLY A 208 11.26 7.88 -13.85
CA GLY A 208 10.68 7.79 -12.50
C GLY A 208 11.32 6.70 -11.66
N PHE A 209 10.58 6.21 -10.66
CA PHE A 209 11.03 5.16 -9.75
C PHE A 209 9.95 4.09 -9.59
N VAL A 210 10.39 2.83 -9.47
CA VAL A 210 9.55 1.71 -9.04
C VAL A 210 10.02 1.20 -7.67
N VAL A 211 9.06 0.94 -6.80
CA VAL A 211 9.27 0.38 -5.46
C VAL A 211 8.93 -1.10 -5.49
N VAL A 212 9.91 -1.92 -5.14
CA VAL A 212 9.85 -3.37 -5.21
C VAL A 212 10.13 -3.95 -3.83
N ARG A 213 9.33 -4.93 -3.43
CA ARG A 213 9.56 -5.65 -2.17
C ARG A 213 10.74 -6.62 -2.31
N PRO A 214 11.61 -6.75 -1.29
CA PRO A 214 12.74 -7.68 -1.30
C PRO A 214 12.32 -9.11 -0.90
N SER A 215 11.19 -9.62 -1.38
CA SER A 215 10.70 -10.94 -0.96
C SER A 215 9.79 -11.59 -2.00
N GLU A 216 9.92 -12.90 -2.16
CA GLU A 216 8.97 -13.73 -2.91
C GLU A 216 7.66 -13.86 -2.14
N LEU A 217 6.53 -13.97 -2.84
CA LEU A 217 5.22 -14.09 -2.19
C LEU A 217 5.16 -15.45 -1.48
N THR A 218 5.17 -15.42 -0.15
CA THR A 218 4.97 -16.65 0.63
C THR A 218 3.52 -17.10 0.38
N PRO A 219 3.27 -18.34 -0.06
CA PRO A 219 1.92 -18.85 -0.23
C PRO A 219 1.15 -18.63 1.07
N GLN A 220 0.01 -17.92 1.00
CA GLN A 220 -0.86 -17.81 2.16
C GLN A 220 -1.19 -19.23 2.64
N LYS A 221 -0.86 -19.54 3.89
CA LYS A 221 -1.45 -20.72 4.54
C LYS A 221 -2.95 -20.53 4.46
N ALA A 222 -3.64 -21.39 3.70
CA ALA A 222 -5.09 -21.40 3.65
C ALA A 222 -5.60 -21.37 5.10
N GLN A 223 -6.37 -20.34 5.46
CA GLN A 223 -7.09 -20.34 6.72
C GLN A 223 -8.05 -21.54 6.66
N GLN A 224 -7.68 -22.62 7.36
CA GLN A 224 -8.63 -23.67 7.69
C GLN A 224 -9.64 -23.03 8.64
N HIS A 225 -10.84 -22.78 8.10
CA HIS A 225 -12.03 -22.50 8.90
C HIS A 225 -12.42 -23.74 9.71
#